data_AF-A0A7R9DX78-F1
#
_entry.id   AF-A0A7R9DX78-F1
#
_cell.length_a   1.000
_cell.length_b   1.000
_cell.length_c   1.000
_cell.angle_alpha   90.00
_cell.angle_beta   90.00
_cell.angle_gamma   90.00
#
_symmetry.space_group_name_H-M   'P 1'
#
loop_
_entity.id
_entity.type
_entity.pdbx_description
1 polymer ?
#
loop_
_entity_poly.entity_id
_entity_poly.type
_entity_poly.pdbx_seq_one_letter_code
_entity_poly.pdbx_strand_id
1 'polypeptide(L)'
;MQDLHGTDRNGAPEKDEDQNYLLLEAQQNNTHTVLKISRALDTCDHLHDVILGSDTVRVIWSLYLEDPPLDGSTWQYHGKEGRGSRSLHLLSPPGIPKPSHDHGVLHWDVTLSQFEIPENMNTLYWCKIFKVPPLRGKHHMIGKRGHMMSSEPITRFPPYRRELFGTGEPITSHISAHALCIQKQADSLVCRCEEI
;
A
#
# COMPACT_ATOMS: atom_id res chain seq x y z
N MET A 1 3.68 18.78 23.32
CA MET A 1 4.18 17.61 22.58
C MET A 1 5.38 17.08 23.35
N GLN A 2 5.44 15.77 23.56
CA GLN A 2 6.50 15.09 24.32
C GLN A 2 6.95 13.87 23.51
N ASP A 3 8.24 13.59 23.52
CA ASP A 3 8.81 12.37 22.93
C ASP A 3 8.82 11.26 23.96
N LEU A 4 8.18 10.13 23.62
CA LEU A 4 7.95 9.00 24.50
C LEU A 4 8.16 7.71 23.72
N HIS A 5 8.65 6.67 24.40
CA HIS A 5 8.84 5.34 23.82
C HIS A 5 8.09 4.26 24.61
N GLY A 6 7.79 3.14 23.95
CA GLY A 6 7.14 1.99 24.57
C GLY A 6 8.14 0.92 24.96
N THR A 7 8.19 0.54 26.23
CA THR A 7 9.01 -0.55 26.77
C THR A 7 8.24 -1.88 26.77
N ASP A 8 6.96 -1.82 27.11
CA ASP A 8 6.07 -2.99 27.21
C ASP A 8 4.95 -2.97 26.17
N ARG A 9 4.55 -4.16 25.69
CA ARG A 9 3.52 -4.34 24.66
C ARG A 9 2.17 -3.66 24.98
N ASN A 10 1.82 -3.59 26.26
CA ASN A 10 0.58 -2.98 26.75
C ASN A 10 0.85 -1.93 27.84
N GLY A 11 2.11 -1.50 27.98
CA GLY A 11 2.50 -0.50 28.97
C GLY A 11 2.08 0.90 28.55
N ALA A 12 2.02 1.79 29.52
CA ALA A 12 1.99 3.22 29.24
C ALA A 12 3.36 3.64 28.65
N PRO A 13 3.41 4.58 27.70
CA PRO A 13 4.67 5.05 27.16
C PRO A 13 5.47 5.81 28.23
N GLU A 14 6.78 5.62 28.20
CA GLU A 14 7.73 6.25 29.11
C GLU A 14 8.41 7.43 28.41
N LYS A 15 8.85 8.42 29.19
CA LYS A 15 9.52 9.59 28.63
C LYS A 15 10.88 9.18 28.09
N ASP A 16 11.14 9.55 26.83
CA ASP A 16 12.42 9.31 26.21
C ASP A 16 13.52 10.17 26.84
N GLU A 17 14.69 9.58 27.07
CA GLU A 17 15.85 10.29 27.60
C GLU A 17 16.34 11.32 26.57
N ASP A 18 16.33 10.94 25.29
CA ASP A 18 16.75 11.77 24.17
C ASP A 18 15.53 12.25 23.36
N GLN A 19 15.24 13.55 23.43
CA GLN A 19 14.11 14.13 22.70
C GLN A 19 14.50 14.40 21.24
N ASN A 20 14.17 13.48 20.33
CA ASN A 20 14.60 13.54 18.94
C ASN A 20 13.59 14.21 18.00
N TYR A 21 12.34 14.36 18.43
CA TYR A 21 11.30 15.04 17.66
C TYR A 21 11.19 16.53 18.03
N LEU A 22 11.33 17.38 17.02
CA LEU A 22 11.15 18.83 17.13
C LEU A 22 9.75 19.24 16.66
N LEU A 23 8.98 19.88 17.52
CA LEU A 23 7.75 20.56 17.13
C LEU A 23 8.08 21.86 16.38
N LEU A 24 7.72 21.91 15.10
CA LEU A 24 7.90 23.10 14.27
C LEU A 24 6.68 24.01 14.31
N GLU A 25 5.49 23.43 14.30
CA GLU A 25 4.23 24.16 14.24
C GLU A 25 3.10 23.35 14.89
N ALA A 26 2.23 24.02 15.63
CA ALA A 26 1.01 23.44 16.17
C ALA A 26 -0.14 24.43 15.97
N GLN A 27 -1.20 23.97 15.33
CA GLN A 27 -2.41 24.75 15.14
C GLN A 27 -3.62 23.86 15.44
N GLN A 28 -4.62 24.43 16.12
CA GLN A 28 -5.90 23.76 16.34
C GLN A 28 -7.01 24.71 15.92
N ASN A 29 -7.98 24.18 15.18
CA ASN A 29 -9.22 24.86 14.87
C ASN A 29 -10.40 23.98 15.29
N ASN A 30 -11.63 24.45 15.04
CA ASN A 30 -12.86 23.77 15.44
C ASN A 30 -13.05 22.37 14.82
N THR A 31 -12.25 21.99 13.81
CA THR A 31 -12.38 20.73 13.08
C THR A 31 -11.19 19.80 13.27
N HIS A 32 -9.97 20.33 13.37
CA HIS A 32 -8.75 19.53 13.35
C HIS A 32 -7.61 20.20 14.13
N THR A 33 -6.71 19.36 14.62
CA THR A 33 -5.39 19.76 15.14
C THR A 33 -4.33 19.34 14.13
N VAL A 34 -3.45 20.26 13.77
CA VAL A 34 -2.33 20.04 12.85
C VAL A 34 -1.03 20.23 13.63
N LEU A 35 -0.21 19.18 13.66
CA LEU A 35 1.13 19.22 14.19
C LEU A 35 2.13 19.02 13.06
N LYS A 36 3.08 19.94 12.95
CA LYS A 36 4.24 19.81 12.07
C LYS A 36 5.45 19.50 12.92
N ILE A 37 6.02 18.34 12.70
CA ILE A 37 7.19 17.85 13.45
C ILE A 37 8.36 17.59 12.49
N SER A 38 9.57 17.64 13.03
CA SER A 38 10.80 17.27 12.35
C SER A 38 11.57 16.27 13.20
N ARG A 39 12.15 15.26 12.56
CA ARG A 39 13.00 14.23 13.18
C ARG A 39 14.13 13.92 12.20
N ALA A 40 15.33 13.68 12.70
CA ALA A 40 16.42 13.18 11.88
C ALA A 40 16.09 11.77 11.35
N LEU A 41 16.67 11.39 10.21
CA LEU A 41 16.53 10.02 9.68
C LEU A 41 17.27 9.01 10.55
N ASP A 42 18.46 9.40 11.01
CA ASP A 42 19.25 8.71 12.02
C ASP A 42 19.40 9.67 13.21
N THR A 43 18.85 9.28 14.36
CA THR A 43 18.89 10.06 15.60
C THR A 43 20.13 9.75 16.44
N CYS A 44 20.94 8.76 16.01
CA CYS A 44 22.08 8.21 16.73
C CYS A 44 21.73 7.52 18.07
N ASP A 45 20.45 7.42 18.44
CA ASP A 45 19.97 6.58 19.56
C ASP A 45 19.47 5.23 19.03
N HIS A 46 20.40 4.33 18.72
CA HIS A 46 20.05 3.04 18.11
C HIS A 46 19.47 2.03 19.10
N LEU A 47 19.40 2.36 20.39
CA LEU A 47 18.84 1.47 21.42
C LEU A 47 17.33 1.65 21.54
N HIS A 48 16.84 2.88 21.41
CA HIS A 48 15.41 3.18 21.56
C HIS A 48 14.73 3.51 20.24
N ASP A 49 15.51 3.86 19.21
CA ASP A 49 15.02 4.58 18.06
C ASP A 49 15.34 3.89 16.72
N VAL A 50 14.40 3.97 15.76
CA VAL A 50 14.56 3.32 14.46
C VAL A 50 15.19 4.25 13.43
N ILE A 51 16.21 3.78 12.72
CA ILE A 51 16.80 4.51 11.58
C ILE A 51 15.82 4.47 10.39
N LEU A 52 15.45 5.63 9.85
CA LEU A 52 14.54 5.75 8.70
C LEU A 52 15.34 5.75 7.40
N GLY A 53 15.37 4.59 6.76
CA GLY A 53 15.97 4.41 5.43
C GLY A 53 14.94 4.36 4.29
N SER A 54 15.34 3.68 3.21
CA SER A 54 14.49 3.36 2.06
C SER A 54 13.54 2.19 2.31
N ASP A 55 13.47 1.67 3.53
CA ASP A 55 12.62 0.54 3.85
C ASP A 55 11.18 0.98 4.11
N THR A 56 10.29 -0.01 4.14
CA THR A 56 8.90 0.24 4.53
C THR A 56 8.82 0.43 6.04
N VAL A 57 8.30 1.59 6.47
CA VAL A 57 8.12 1.95 7.87
C VAL A 57 6.68 1.67 8.28
N ARG A 58 6.48 0.93 9.37
CA ARG A 58 5.16 0.71 9.95
C ARG A 58 4.86 1.79 10.98
N VAL A 59 4.04 2.76 10.60
CA VAL A 59 3.58 3.81 11.51
C VAL A 59 2.39 3.29 12.31
N ILE A 60 2.42 3.51 13.62
CA ILE A 60 1.28 3.26 14.52
C ILE A 60 0.68 4.60 14.93
N TRP A 61 -0.62 4.60 15.23
CA TRP A 61 -1.31 5.78 15.72
C TRP A 61 -2.34 5.37 16.76
N SER A 62 -2.60 6.28 17.69
CA SER A 62 -3.67 6.20 18.67
C SER A 62 -4.32 7.57 18.83
N LEU A 63 -5.59 7.57 19.18
CA LEU A 63 -6.36 8.77 19.44
C LEU A 63 -7.20 8.57 20.69
N TYR A 64 -7.22 9.58 21.54
CA TYR A 64 -8.11 9.64 22.70
C TYR A 64 -9.05 10.85 22.57
N LEU A 65 -10.22 10.76 23.20
CA LEU A 65 -11.26 11.81 23.09
C LEU A 65 -10.93 13.05 23.92
N GLU A 66 -10.12 12.88 24.95
CA GLU A 66 -9.77 13.92 25.92
C GLU A 66 -8.26 14.19 25.84
N ASP A 67 -7.87 15.42 26.19
CA ASP A 67 -6.47 15.78 26.26
C ASP A 67 -5.78 15.05 27.42
N PRO A 68 -4.50 14.65 27.27
CA PRO A 68 -3.77 14.01 28.34
C PRO A 68 -3.57 14.96 29.52
N PRO A 69 -3.47 14.44 30.76
CA PRO A 69 -3.17 15.26 31.93
C PRO A 69 -1.86 16.03 31.76
N LEU A 70 -1.87 17.33 32.07
CA LEU A 70 -0.69 18.21 31.96
C LEU A 70 0.45 17.83 32.92
N ASP A 71 0.12 17.12 34.00
CA ASP A 71 1.05 16.66 35.04
C ASP A 71 1.72 15.32 34.70
N GLY A 72 1.35 14.68 33.59
CA GLY A 72 1.88 13.39 33.14
C GLY A 72 1.50 12.22 34.05
N SER A 73 0.50 12.37 34.92
CA SER A 73 0.27 11.43 36.02
C SER A 73 -0.45 10.13 35.62
N THR A 74 -1.12 10.06 34.47
CA THR A 74 -1.68 8.79 33.95
C THR A 74 -1.98 8.87 32.44
N TRP A 75 -1.33 8.01 31.65
CA TRP A 75 -1.72 7.76 30.25
C TRP A 75 -2.93 6.83 30.20
N GLN A 76 -4.02 7.27 29.59
CA GLN A 76 -5.22 6.46 29.45
C GLN A 76 -5.15 5.56 28.22
N TYR A 77 -5.76 4.37 28.31
CA TYR A 77 -5.85 3.48 27.18
C TYR A 77 -6.81 4.04 26.12
N HIS A 78 -6.33 4.15 24.88
CA HIS A 78 -7.03 4.73 23.72
C HIS A 78 -8.19 3.88 23.16
N GLY A 79 -8.59 2.82 23.86
CA GLY A 79 -9.66 1.91 23.42
C GLY A 79 -9.25 1.01 22.25
N LYS A 80 -10.17 0.15 21.82
CA LYS A 80 -9.93 -0.76 20.68
C LYS A 80 -10.06 -0.06 19.33
N GLU A 81 -10.95 0.92 19.23
CA GLU A 81 -11.30 1.62 17.98
C GLU A 81 -10.39 2.83 17.70
N GLY A 82 -9.82 3.44 18.75
CA GLY A 82 -8.96 4.63 18.66
C GLY A 82 -7.51 4.32 18.36
N ARG A 83 -7.22 3.29 17.56
CA ARG A 83 -5.84 2.93 17.18
C ARG A 83 -5.74 2.25 15.83
N GLY A 84 -4.54 2.29 15.26
CA GLY A 84 -4.24 1.55 14.05
C GLY A 84 -2.77 1.53 13.71
N SER A 85 -2.48 0.91 12.58
CA SER A 85 -1.14 0.92 11.99
C SER A 85 -1.23 1.01 10.48
N ARG A 86 -0.25 1.66 9.86
CA ARG A 86 -0.16 1.78 8.41
C ARG A 86 1.31 1.68 7.98
N SER A 87 1.57 0.84 6.99
CA SER A 87 2.88 0.76 6.34
C SER A 87 3.03 1.86 5.31
N LEU A 88 4.12 2.61 5.38
CA LEU A 88 4.44 3.76 4.53
C LEU A 88 5.88 3.64 4.03
N HIS A 89 6.17 4.28 2.89
CA HIS A 89 7.52 4.45 2.40
C HIS A 89 7.84 5.96 2.45
N LEU A 90 8.49 6.37 3.54
CA LEU A 90 8.65 7.79 3.89
C LEU A 90 9.55 8.55 2.90
N LEU A 91 10.53 7.86 2.32
CA LEU A 91 11.50 8.43 1.38
C LEU A 91 11.17 8.08 -0.08
N SER A 92 9.90 7.79 -0.39
CA SER A 92 9.50 7.55 -1.78
C SER A 92 9.84 8.76 -2.64
N PRO A 93 10.48 8.57 -3.81
CA PRO A 93 10.59 9.66 -4.76
C PRO A 93 9.19 10.17 -5.10
N PRO A 94 9.03 11.46 -5.40
CA PRO A 94 7.74 12.01 -5.81
C PRO A 94 7.19 11.16 -6.96
N GLY A 95 5.88 10.86 -6.88
CA GLY A 95 5.24 10.00 -7.86
C GLY A 95 5.54 10.49 -9.27
N ILE A 96 5.99 9.57 -10.14
CA ILE A 96 6.25 9.89 -11.54
C ILE A 96 4.97 10.51 -12.12
N PRO A 97 5.03 11.75 -12.66
CA PRO A 97 3.86 12.39 -13.24
C PRO A 97 3.24 11.46 -14.26
N LYS A 98 1.93 11.25 -14.16
CA LYS A 98 1.22 10.50 -15.19
C LYS A 98 1.37 11.27 -16.51
N PRO A 99 1.65 10.60 -17.64
CA PRO A 99 1.64 11.26 -18.93
C PRO A 99 0.32 12.01 -19.09
N SER A 100 0.38 13.27 -19.54
CA SER A 100 -0.84 14.04 -19.79
C SER A 100 -1.69 13.31 -20.85
N HIS A 101 -3.02 13.46 -20.76
CA HIS A 101 -3.95 12.84 -21.70
C HIS A 101 -3.79 13.34 -23.15
N ASP A 102 -2.98 14.38 -23.37
CA ASP A 102 -2.91 15.17 -24.60
C ASP A 102 -1.91 14.62 -25.65
N HIS A 103 -1.19 13.53 -25.32
CA HIS A 103 -0.11 13.01 -26.16
C HIS A 103 -0.49 11.79 -27.02
N GLY A 104 -1.79 11.56 -27.29
CA GLY A 104 -2.23 10.40 -28.09
C GLY A 104 -1.97 9.06 -27.41
N VAL A 105 -1.98 9.03 -26.07
CA VAL A 105 -1.84 7.81 -25.27
C VAL A 105 -3.08 6.93 -25.46
N LEU A 106 -2.86 5.68 -25.85
CA LEU A 106 -3.92 4.68 -25.95
C LEU A 106 -4.09 3.94 -24.62
N HIS A 107 -5.34 3.71 -24.23
CA HIS A 107 -5.70 2.91 -23.06
C HIS A 107 -6.20 1.54 -23.50
N TRP A 108 -5.73 0.48 -22.84
CA TRP A 108 -6.19 -0.88 -23.03
C TRP A 108 -6.61 -1.47 -21.69
N ASP A 109 -7.91 -1.67 -21.51
CA ASP A 109 -8.47 -2.25 -20.31
C ASP A 109 -8.46 -3.78 -20.40
N VAL A 110 -7.67 -4.40 -19.53
CA VAL A 110 -7.59 -5.86 -19.39
C VAL A 110 -8.37 -6.27 -18.15
N THR A 111 -9.65 -6.59 -18.33
CA THR A 111 -10.58 -6.90 -17.23
C THR A 111 -11.07 -8.34 -17.30
N LEU A 112 -11.09 -9.02 -16.14
CA LEU A 112 -11.86 -10.25 -15.96
C LEU A 112 -13.29 -9.90 -15.54
N SER A 113 -14.19 -9.86 -16.51
CA SER A 113 -15.63 -9.70 -16.25
C SER A 113 -16.23 -11.01 -15.78
N GLN A 114 -17.20 -10.93 -14.85
CA GLN A 114 -18.03 -12.07 -14.42
C GLN A 114 -17.21 -13.25 -13.86
N PHE A 115 -16.17 -12.93 -13.10
CA PHE A 115 -15.36 -13.95 -12.42
C PHE A 115 -15.78 -14.05 -10.95
N GLU A 116 -16.19 -15.25 -10.56
CA GLU A 116 -16.52 -15.57 -9.16
C GLU A 116 -15.39 -16.38 -8.56
N ILE A 117 -14.87 -15.94 -7.41
CA ILE A 117 -13.85 -16.66 -6.66
C ILE A 117 -14.58 -17.65 -5.75
N PRO A 118 -14.39 -18.98 -5.91
CA PRO A 118 -15.03 -19.95 -5.03
C PRO A 118 -14.59 -19.76 -3.57
N GLU A 119 -15.55 -19.73 -2.64
CA GLU A 119 -15.27 -19.54 -1.20
C GLU A 119 -14.49 -20.72 -0.60
N ASN A 120 -14.69 -21.92 -1.14
CA ASN A 120 -14.09 -23.16 -0.66
C ASN A 120 -12.62 -23.37 -1.09
N MET A 121 -12.01 -22.38 -1.75
CA MET A 121 -10.62 -22.46 -2.21
C MET A 121 -9.72 -21.46 -1.47
N ASN A 122 -8.70 -22.00 -0.79
CA ASN A 122 -7.66 -21.21 -0.13
C ASN A 122 -6.74 -20.50 -1.14
N THR A 123 -6.49 -21.15 -2.28
CA THR A 123 -5.61 -20.65 -3.34
C THR A 123 -6.29 -20.90 -4.69
N LEU A 124 -6.33 -19.85 -5.51
CA LEU A 124 -6.88 -19.90 -6.86
C LEU A 124 -5.87 -19.24 -7.80
N TYR A 125 -5.47 -19.99 -8.81
CA TYR A 125 -4.69 -19.51 -9.93
C TYR A 125 -5.61 -19.44 -11.14
N TRP A 126 -5.78 -18.24 -11.68
CA TRP A 126 -6.64 -18.05 -12.85
C TRP A 126 -5.86 -17.38 -13.96
N CYS A 127 -5.98 -17.92 -15.18
CA CYS A 127 -5.43 -17.29 -16.36
C CYS A 127 -6.50 -17.03 -17.42
N LYS A 128 -6.43 -15.86 -18.06
CA LYS A 128 -7.18 -15.58 -19.28
C LYS A 128 -6.27 -14.95 -20.32
N ILE A 129 -6.38 -15.42 -21.56
CA ILE A 129 -5.73 -14.83 -22.72
C ILE A 129 -6.60 -13.69 -23.27
N PHE A 130 -5.98 -12.53 -23.46
CA PHE A 130 -6.59 -11.34 -24.03
C PHE A 130 -5.93 -11.01 -25.37
N LYS A 131 -6.78 -10.71 -26.35
CA LYS A 131 -6.33 -10.18 -27.64
C LYS A 131 -6.04 -8.69 -27.50
N VAL A 132 -4.86 -8.27 -27.97
CA VAL A 132 -4.52 -6.84 -28.05
C VAL A 132 -5.43 -6.16 -29.08
N PRO A 133 -5.96 -4.94 -28.80
CA PRO A 133 -6.72 -4.17 -29.78
C PRO A 133 -5.92 -3.94 -31.07
N PRO A 134 -6.56 -3.71 -32.22
CA PRO A 134 -5.85 -3.42 -33.46
C PRO A 134 -4.97 -2.16 -33.32
N LEU A 135 -3.66 -2.31 -33.55
CA LEU A 135 -2.68 -1.23 -33.46
C LEU A 135 -2.07 -0.94 -34.85
N ARG A 136 -1.85 0.34 -35.16
CA ARG A 136 -1.27 0.79 -36.46
C ARG A 136 0.26 0.67 -36.53
N GLY A 137 0.86 -0.19 -35.71
CA GLY A 137 2.30 -0.36 -35.60
C GLY A 137 2.73 -0.80 -34.20
N LYS A 138 4.05 -0.78 -33.95
CA LYS A 138 4.62 -1.07 -32.63
C LYS A 138 4.30 0.07 -31.65
N HIS A 139 3.81 -0.29 -30.47
CA HIS A 139 3.52 0.65 -29.38
C HIS A 139 4.33 0.28 -28.13
N HIS A 140 4.62 1.26 -27.27
CA HIS A 140 5.26 1.05 -25.98
C HIS A 140 4.24 1.18 -24.85
N MET A 141 4.27 0.24 -23.90
CA MET A 141 3.50 0.36 -22.66
C MET A 141 4.26 1.29 -21.70
N ILE A 142 3.73 2.48 -21.47
CA ILE A 142 4.36 3.53 -20.66
C ILE A 142 3.81 3.61 -19.22
N GLY A 143 2.80 2.80 -18.91
CA GLY A 143 2.22 2.76 -17.57
C GLY A 143 1.15 1.69 -17.45
N LYS A 144 0.88 1.26 -16.21
CA LYS A 144 -0.22 0.37 -15.87
C LYS A 144 -0.90 0.88 -14.60
N ARG A 145 -2.21 0.66 -14.49
CA ARG A 145 -2.97 0.95 -13.28
C ARG A 145 -3.74 -0.30 -12.89
N GLY A 146 -3.66 -0.69 -11.61
CA GLY A 146 -4.53 -1.72 -11.08
C GLY A 146 -5.94 -1.18 -10.94
N HIS A 147 -6.91 -1.91 -11.48
CA HIS A 147 -8.32 -1.68 -11.24
C HIS A 147 -8.93 -2.94 -10.65
N MET A 148 -9.69 -2.80 -9.56
CA MET A 148 -10.40 -3.90 -8.92
C MET A 148 -11.87 -3.49 -8.81
N MET A 149 -12.72 -4.25 -9.47
CA MET A 149 -14.17 -4.15 -9.32
C MET A 149 -14.60 -5.23 -8.33
N SER A 150 -15.35 -4.85 -7.31
CA SER A 150 -15.90 -5.77 -6.32
C SER A 150 -17.29 -5.31 -5.90
N SER A 151 -18.21 -6.25 -5.76
CA SER A 151 -19.52 -6.04 -5.11
C SER A 151 -19.41 -6.02 -3.57
N GLU A 152 -18.33 -6.56 -3.00
CA GLU A 152 -18.06 -6.57 -1.56
C GLU A 152 -16.96 -5.57 -1.14
N PRO A 153 -16.91 -5.16 0.14
CA PRO A 153 -15.86 -4.29 0.67
C PRO A 153 -14.46 -4.90 0.50
N ILE A 154 -13.48 -4.05 0.19
CA ILE A 154 -12.06 -4.43 -0.04
C ILE A 154 -11.45 -5.19 1.15
N THR A 155 -11.96 -4.95 2.37
CA THR A 155 -11.48 -5.56 3.62
C THR A 155 -11.63 -7.08 3.70
N ARG A 156 -12.47 -7.68 2.84
CA ARG A 156 -12.64 -9.14 2.76
C ARG A 156 -11.76 -9.81 1.72
N PHE A 157 -11.02 -9.04 0.92
CA PHE A 157 -10.22 -9.63 -0.14
C PHE A 157 -8.87 -10.13 0.40
N PRO A 158 -8.55 -11.41 0.19
CA PRO A 158 -7.23 -11.95 0.47
C PRO A 158 -6.19 -11.26 -0.43
N PRO A 159 -4.91 -11.24 -0.01
CA PRO A 159 -3.83 -10.71 -0.84
C PRO A 159 -3.86 -11.42 -2.19
N TYR A 160 -3.91 -10.63 -3.26
CA TYR A 160 -3.92 -11.13 -4.62
C TYR A 160 -2.81 -10.49 -5.43
N ARG A 161 -2.25 -11.28 -6.35
CA ARG A 161 -1.23 -10.85 -7.30
C ARG A 161 -1.83 -10.86 -8.70
N ARG A 162 -1.56 -9.81 -9.49
CA ARG A 162 -1.94 -9.70 -10.91
C ARG A 162 -0.70 -9.52 -11.76
N GLU A 163 -0.52 -10.41 -12.72
CA GLU A 163 0.62 -10.37 -13.65
C GLU A 163 0.11 -10.45 -15.09
N LEU A 164 0.59 -9.55 -15.95
CA LEU A 164 0.28 -9.53 -17.38
C LEU A 164 1.54 -9.97 -18.14
N PHE A 165 1.43 -11.04 -18.89
CA PHE A 165 2.51 -11.59 -19.70
C PHE A 165 2.23 -11.38 -21.18
N GLY A 166 3.26 -11.11 -21.99
CA GLY A 166 3.16 -11.19 -23.45
C GLY A 166 3.59 -12.58 -23.92
N THR A 167 2.86 -13.17 -24.86
CA THR A 167 3.28 -14.43 -25.47
C THR A 167 4.43 -14.14 -26.44
N GLY A 168 5.57 -14.81 -26.25
CA GLY A 168 6.67 -14.76 -27.23
C GLY A 168 6.22 -15.46 -28.51
N GLU A 169 6.43 -14.80 -29.65
CA GLU A 169 5.94 -15.15 -30.99
C GLU A 169 4.40 -15.22 -31.15
N PRO A 170 3.88 -14.83 -32.33
CA PRO A 170 2.45 -14.76 -32.57
C PRO A 170 1.84 -16.16 -32.54
N ILE A 171 0.84 -16.38 -31.70
CA ILE A 171 0.09 -17.64 -31.62
C ILE A 171 -0.86 -17.71 -32.82
N THR A 172 -0.30 -17.92 -34.03
CA THR A 172 -0.87 -17.61 -35.35
C THR A 172 -0.67 -16.14 -35.78
N SER A 173 -0.38 -15.94 -37.07
CA SER A 173 0.32 -14.80 -37.68
C SER A 173 -0.20 -13.38 -37.43
N HIS A 174 -1.24 -13.16 -36.61
CA HIS A 174 -1.80 -11.83 -36.33
C HIS A 174 -2.30 -11.61 -34.89
N ILE A 175 -1.92 -12.45 -33.93
CA ILE A 175 -2.42 -12.32 -32.54
C ILE A 175 -1.26 -12.26 -31.56
N SER A 176 -0.92 -11.05 -31.13
CA SER A 176 -0.25 -10.85 -29.84
C SER A 176 -1.29 -11.11 -28.75
N ALA A 177 -1.11 -12.21 -28.04
CA ALA A 177 -1.92 -12.63 -26.91
C ALA A 177 -1.22 -12.20 -25.61
N HIS A 178 -1.99 -11.72 -24.64
CA HIS A 178 -1.48 -11.49 -23.30
C HIS A 178 -2.26 -12.32 -22.28
N ALA A 179 -1.54 -12.96 -21.38
CA ALA A 179 -2.13 -13.71 -20.28
C ALA A 179 -2.20 -12.85 -19.02
N LEU A 180 -3.38 -12.74 -18.41
CA LEU A 180 -3.52 -12.18 -17.05
C LEU A 180 -3.62 -13.33 -16.05
N CYS A 181 -2.65 -13.42 -15.16
CA CYS A 181 -2.62 -14.38 -14.06
C CYS A 181 -3.08 -13.70 -12.77
N ILE A 182 -4.04 -14.30 -12.08
CA ILE A 182 -4.44 -13.91 -10.72
C ILE A 182 -4.12 -15.05 -9.76
N GLN A 183 -3.39 -14.73 -8.68
CA GLN A 183 -3.08 -15.66 -7.60
C GLN A 183 -3.63 -15.14 -6.27
N LYS A 184 -4.41 -15.96 -5.57
CA LYS A 184 -4.80 -15.80 -4.15
C LYS A 184 -3.82 -16.63 -3.28
N GLN A 185 -3.04 -15.98 -2.40
CA GLN A 185 -1.76 -16.48 -1.87
C GLN A 185 -1.82 -17.74 -0.96
N ALA A 186 -0.81 -18.62 -1.09
CA ALA A 186 -0.15 -19.42 -0.02
C ALA A 186 1.24 -19.98 -0.43
N ASP A 187 1.50 -20.24 -1.72
CA ASP A 187 2.78 -20.83 -2.18
C ASP A 187 3.31 -20.27 -3.52
N SER A 188 4.60 -20.48 -3.81
CA SER A 188 5.37 -19.91 -4.93
C SER A 188 5.16 -20.56 -6.30
N LEU A 189 3.97 -21.08 -6.61
CA LEU A 189 3.72 -21.80 -7.86
C LEU A 189 3.37 -20.86 -9.01
N VAL A 190 3.99 -21.11 -10.18
CA VAL A 190 3.86 -20.35 -11.42
C VAL A 190 2.53 -20.71 -12.11
N CYS A 191 1.70 -19.70 -12.40
CA CYS A 191 0.55 -19.87 -13.32
C CYS A 191 1.05 -20.27 -14.71
N ARG A 192 0.67 -21.46 -15.20
CA ARG A 192 0.76 -21.79 -16.63
C ARG A 192 -0.60 -21.55 -17.27
N CYS A 193 -0.60 -20.78 -18.36
CA CYS A 193 -1.75 -20.61 -19.23
C CYS A 193 -1.58 -21.58 -20.39
N GLU A 194 -2.36 -22.64 -20.41
CA GLU A 194 -2.46 -23.53 -21.56
C GLU A 194 -3.67 -23.09 -22.39
N GLU A 195 -3.50 -23.06 -23.71
CA GLU A 195 -4.63 -22.90 -24.63
C GLU A 195 -5.50 -24.16 -24.54
N ILE A 196 -6.81 -23.98 -24.33
CA ILE A 196 -7.80 -25.04 -24.57
C ILE A 196 -8.29 -24.89 -26.01
#